data_AF-A0A2M7KH69-F1
#
_entry.id   AF-A0A2M7KH69-F1
#
_cell.length_a   1.000
_cell.length_b   1.000
_cell.length_c   1.000
_cell.angle_alpha   90.00
_cell.angle_beta   90.00
_cell.angle_gamma   90.00
#
_symmetry.space_group_name_H-M   'P 1'
#
loop_
_entity.id
_entity.type
_entity.pdbx_description
1 polymer ?
#
loop_
_entity_poly.entity_id
_entity_poly.type
_entity_poly.pdbx_seq_one_letter_code
_entity_poly.pdbx_strand_id
1 'polypeptide(L)'
;YGFFKTKDYGVGVKPQVVGGRLFAFQIHTNSLHALDVYTGRLLWKQPVEHFTRYASMEDGIYVAGGDKCVVYDPATGKPLKTFPFEAKPGAKSFVSDIRVGDDVIVIAADFQKVRAIEKGLWDSKVLVALERQTGKQLWAREAQERFNNNAFALGAGLVFCADSPAAGEGAAAVRKGELPKEAPSAIMALDARTGETKWTATTTNAYRTYNADGWLSLRGNDDWLAYSAETGLLLAGKNDQVRAFDAMTGKDAWQKRIGGGQPLLLRHDTFINQAGHTYNVRTGELVSGSALFVRGGCNYAVAGEHLLFVRDRCVSYVELDSRAKHYLRNIRSGCSNSLVAAGGLLNAPCFSVQCICNYPIQTSFAMVHLPEVERWAGQAPVSMRP
;
A
#
# COMPACT_ATOMS: atom_id res chain seq x y z
N TYR A 1 6.59 26.09 -1.98
CA TYR A 1 6.61 24.97 -2.94
C TYR A 1 6.76 23.64 -2.18
N GLY A 2 5.73 23.19 -1.46
CA GLY A 2 5.81 21.96 -0.66
C GLY A 2 4.52 21.15 -0.70
N PHE A 3 4.57 19.90 -0.24
CA PHE A 3 3.40 19.06 -0.06
C PHE A 3 2.54 19.59 1.10
N PHE A 4 1.28 19.94 0.85
CA PHE A 4 0.30 20.18 1.92
C PHE A 4 -0.02 18.83 2.57
N LYS A 5 0.15 18.73 3.89
CA LYS A 5 -0.06 17.49 4.63
C LYS A 5 -0.96 17.72 5.84
N THR A 6 -2.20 17.23 5.76
CA THR A 6 -3.14 17.09 6.89
C THR A 6 -3.18 15.62 7.35
N LYS A 7 -3.99 15.28 8.37
CA LYS A 7 -4.13 13.89 8.85
C LYS A 7 -4.47 12.96 7.67
N ASP A 8 -3.49 12.17 7.25
CA ASP A 8 -3.49 11.40 6.01
C ASP A 8 -3.88 9.94 6.26
N TYR A 9 -5.19 9.71 6.24
CA TYR A 9 -5.72 8.37 6.19
C TYR A 9 -6.30 8.11 4.80
N GLY A 10 -5.41 7.78 3.87
CA GLY A 10 -5.78 7.36 2.51
C GLY A 10 -5.86 8.48 1.47
N VAL A 11 -5.56 9.73 1.83
CA VAL A 11 -5.71 10.91 0.96
C VAL A 11 -4.46 11.79 0.86
N GLY A 12 -3.44 11.54 1.65
CA GLY A 12 -2.19 12.28 1.62
C GLY A 12 -1.08 11.53 0.89
N VAL A 13 0.11 12.09 1.03
CA VAL A 13 1.23 11.79 0.16
C VAL A 13 1.84 10.44 0.52
N LYS A 14 1.66 9.47 -0.38
CA LYS A 14 2.35 8.18 -0.37
C LYS A 14 3.49 8.23 -1.39
N PRO A 15 4.70 8.67 -1.02
CA PRO A 15 5.80 8.78 -1.96
C PRO A 15 6.27 7.40 -2.41
N GLN A 16 6.73 7.30 -3.66
CA GLN A 16 7.40 6.12 -4.20
C GLN A 16 8.78 6.54 -4.69
N VAL A 17 9.77 5.66 -4.59
CA VAL A 17 11.14 5.95 -5.02
C VAL A 17 11.60 4.89 -6.00
N VAL A 18 12.08 5.31 -7.17
CA VAL A 18 12.68 4.43 -8.18
C VAL A 18 13.76 5.18 -8.94
N GLY A 19 14.86 4.49 -9.28
CA GLY A 19 15.97 5.07 -10.05
C GLY A 19 16.53 6.38 -9.48
N GLY A 20 16.65 6.52 -8.15
CA GLY A 20 17.14 7.75 -7.52
C GLY A 20 16.18 8.95 -7.56
N ARG A 21 14.89 8.71 -7.78
CA ARG A 21 13.86 9.77 -7.86
C ARG A 21 12.69 9.46 -6.96
N LEU A 22 12.20 10.46 -6.23
CA LEU A 22 11.00 10.38 -5.41
C LEU A 22 9.83 10.98 -6.19
N PHE A 23 8.75 10.21 -6.31
CA PHE A 23 7.50 10.61 -6.90
C PHE A 23 6.44 10.76 -5.81
N ALA A 24 5.62 11.80 -5.90
CA ALA A 24 4.61 12.09 -4.91
C ALA A 24 3.42 12.84 -5.51
N PHE A 25 2.23 12.24 -5.37
CA PHE A 25 0.98 12.86 -5.76
C PHE A 25 0.48 13.83 -4.69
N GLN A 26 0.24 15.07 -5.11
CA GLN A 26 -0.32 16.11 -4.27
C GLN A 26 -1.79 16.40 -4.64
N ILE A 27 -2.70 15.86 -3.82
CA ILE A 27 -4.15 15.92 -4.06
C ILE A 27 -4.72 17.35 -4.05
N HIS A 28 -4.21 18.23 -3.20
CA HIS A 28 -4.72 19.60 -3.06
C HIS A 28 -4.47 20.47 -4.30
N THR A 29 -3.37 20.21 -5.00
CA THR A 29 -2.97 20.94 -6.21
C THR A 29 -3.15 20.10 -7.47
N ASN A 30 -3.76 18.91 -7.36
CA ASN A 30 -3.97 17.98 -8.46
C ASN A 30 -2.71 17.82 -9.32
N SER A 31 -1.58 17.49 -8.68
CA SER A 31 -0.29 17.46 -9.37
C SER A 31 0.63 16.36 -8.86
N LEU A 32 1.31 15.67 -9.77
CA LEU A 32 2.37 14.72 -9.49
C LEU A 32 3.73 15.42 -9.57
N HIS A 33 4.57 15.21 -8.56
CA HIS A 33 5.88 15.83 -8.44
C HIS A 33 6.95 14.76 -8.49
N ALA A 34 8.10 15.09 -9.10
CA ALA A 34 9.31 14.29 -9.02
C ALA A 34 10.45 15.10 -8.41
N LEU A 35 11.17 14.50 -7.48
CA LEU A 35 12.33 15.08 -6.82
C LEU A 35 13.53 14.15 -6.99
N ASP A 36 14.71 14.73 -7.09
CA ASP A 36 15.97 14.02 -6.94
C ASP A 36 16.17 13.64 -5.46
N VAL A 37 16.40 12.35 -5.16
CA VAL A 37 16.47 11.90 -3.76
C VAL A 37 17.76 12.33 -3.05
N TYR A 38 18.82 12.62 -3.79
CA TYR A 38 20.12 12.98 -3.25
C TYR A 38 20.20 14.47 -2.90
N THR A 39 19.53 15.31 -3.69
CA THR A 39 19.60 16.78 -3.58
C THR A 39 18.31 17.42 -3.11
N GLY A 40 17.18 16.68 -3.12
CA GLY A 40 15.85 17.20 -2.82
C GLY A 40 15.30 18.19 -3.86
N ARG A 41 16.00 18.36 -5.00
CA ARG A 41 15.60 19.30 -6.05
C ARG A 41 14.35 18.81 -6.76
N LEU A 42 13.40 19.71 -7.00
CA LEU A 42 12.28 19.46 -7.89
C LEU A 42 12.82 19.23 -9.31
N LEU A 43 12.57 18.05 -9.86
CA LEU A 43 12.94 17.70 -11.23
C LEU A 43 11.86 18.15 -12.21
N TRP A 44 10.61 17.76 -11.93
CA TRP A 44 9.47 18.11 -12.76
C TRP A 44 8.16 18.04 -11.97
N LYS A 45 7.11 18.64 -12.54
CA LYS A 45 5.74 18.63 -12.01
C LYS A 45 4.77 18.46 -13.16
N GLN A 46 3.79 17.57 -13.02
CA GLN A 46 2.71 17.38 -13.97
C GLN A 46 1.33 17.61 -13.33
N PRO A 47 0.40 18.33 -13.99
CA PRO A 47 -0.99 18.34 -13.58
C PRO A 47 -1.61 16.96 -13.81
N VAL A 48 -2.41 16.50 -12.87
CA VAL A 48 -3.11 15.20 -12.93
C VAL A 48 -4.53 15.37 -12.41
N GLU A 49 -5.36 14.33 -12.52
CA GLU A 49 -6.72 14.40 -11.98
C GLU A 49 -6.76 14.27 -10.45
N HIS A 50 -7.88 14.67 -9.85
CA HIS A 50 -8.05 14.62 -8.40
C HIS A 50 -8.07 13.19 -7.82
N PHE A 51 -8.65 12.23 -8.56
CA PHE A 51 -8.75 10.82 -8.16
C PHE A 51 -7.61 9.99 -8.74
N THR A 52 -6.44 10.59 -8.94
CA THR A 52 -5.29 9.90 -9.53
C THR A 52 -4.73 8.84 -8.60
N ARG A 53 -4.28 7.72 -9.18
CA ARG A 53 -3.38 6.74 -8.55
C ARG A 53 -2.20 6.49 -9.46
N TYR A 54 -1.07 6.11 -8.88
CA TYR A 54 0.14 5.91 -9.65
C TYR A 54 1.01 4.77 -9.10
N ALA A 55 1.76 4.16 -10.01
CA ALA A 55 2.81 3.19 -9.74
C ALA A 55 4.08 3.60 -10.48
N SER A 56 5.21 3.54 -9.78
CA SER A 56 6.51 3.97 -10.28
C SER A 56 7.36 2.76 -10.61
N MET A 57 7.73 2.63 -11.89
CA MET A 57 8.63 1.60 -12.41
C MET A 57 9.88 2.28 -12.99
N GLU A 58 10.94 1.53 -13.24
CA GLU A 58 12.17 2.08 -13.82
C GLU A 58 11.98 2.63 -15.24
N ASP A 59 11.06 2.02 -16.01
CA ASP A 59 10.75 2.39 -17.39
C ASP A 59 9.66 3.46 -17.51
N GLY A 60 8.94 3.77 -16.44
CA GLY A 60 7.81 4.69 -16.51
C GLY A 60 7.08 4.91 -15.20
N ILE A 61 6.50 6.10 -15.06
CA ILE A 61 5.56 6.42 -13.98
C ILE A 61 4.15 6.31 -14.55
N TYR A 62 3.44 5.25 -14.16
CA TYR A 62 2.11 4.91 -14.64
C TYR A 62 1.07 5.64 -13.78
N VAL A 63 0.30 6.53 -14.40
CA VAL A 63 -0.60 7.45 -13.69
C VAL A 63 -2.01 7.30 -14.25
N ALA A 64 -2.88 6.64 -13.50
CA ALA A 64 -4.28 6.45 -13.86
C ALA A 64 -5.17 7.50 -13.21
N GLY A 65 -6.02 8.13 -14.01
CA GLY A 65 -7.01 9.10 -13.58
C GLY A 65 -8.09 9.28 -14.65
N GLY A 66 -9.35 9.38 -14.23
CA GLY A 66 -10.48 9.47 -15.14
C GLY A 66 -10.64 8.19 -15.96
N ASP A 67 -10.46 8.33 -17.27
CA ASP A 67 -10.61 7.32 -18.33
C ASP A 67 -9.28 7.03 -19.05
N LYS A 68 -8.14 7.37 -18.44
CA LYS A 68 -6.83 7.14 -19.03
C LYS A 68 -5.73 6.81 -18.03
N CYS A 69 -4.73 6.09 -18.49
CA CYS A 69 -3.45 5.88 -17.83
C CYS A 69 -2.35 6.54 -18.66
N VAL A 70 -1.69 7.55 -18.11
CA VAL A 70 -0.55 8.22 -18.75
C VAL A 70 0.75 7.63 -18.19
N VAL A 71 1.66 7.23 -19.07
CA VAL A 71 3.01 6.80 -18.70
C VAL A 71 3.94 7.98 -18.87
N TYR A 72 4.50 8.50 -17.78
CA TYR A 72 5.48 9.58 -17.82
C TYR A 72 6.90 9.03 -17.78
N ASP A 73 7.80 9.69 -18.50
CA ASP A 73 9.24 9.49 -18.38
C ASP A 73 9.70 9.83 -16.95
N PRO A 74 10.36 8.90 -16.22
CA PRO A 74 10.74 9.15 -14.82
C PRO A 74 11.68 10.35 -14.65
N ALA A 75 12.54 10.63 -15.63
CA ALA A 75 13.56 11.67 -15.53
C ALA A 75 13.04 13.07 -15.87
N THR A 76 12.16 13.18 -16.85
CA THR A 76 11.74 14.45 -17.45
C THR A 76 10.28 14.80 -17.18
N GLY A 77 9.46 13.82 -16.81
CA GLY A 77 8.03 13.98 -16.61
C GLY A 77 7.27 14.18 -17.92
N LYS A 78 7.90 13.99 -19.08
CA LYS A 78 7.21 14.07 -20.37
C LYS A 78 6.32 12.83 -20.55
N PRO A 79 5.10 12.98 -21.08
CA PRO A 79 4.26 11.82 -21.39
C PRO A 79 4.93 10.99 -22.50
N LEU A 80 5.20 9.72 -22.21
CA LEU A 80 5.70 8.74 -23.18
C LEU A 80 4.54 8.07 -23.91
N LYS A 81 3.49 7.71 -23.18
CA LYS A 81 2.31 7.01 -23.70
C LYS A 81 1.05 7.48 -22.98
N THR A 82 -0.08 7.43 -23.68
CA THR A 82 -1.41 7.64 -23.08
C THR A 82 -2.30 6.48 -23.48
N PHE A 83 -2.80 5.75 -22.50
CA PHE A 83 -3.64 4.59 -22.67
C PHE A 83 -5.07 4.93 -22.25
N PRO A 84 -6.00 5.15 -23.19
CA PRO A 84 -7.39 5.30 -22.84
C PRO A 84 -7.94 3.96 -22.34
N PHE A 85 -8.89 4.01 -21.41
CA PHE A 85 -9.62 2.85 -20.96
C PHE A 85 -11.06 3.21 -20.65
N GLU A 86 -11.96 2.25 -20.81
CA GLU A 86 -13.37 2.38 -20.49
C GLU A 86 -13.73 1.35 -19.43
N ALA A 87 -14.01 1.83 -18.21
CA ALA A 87 -14.40 0.96 -17.12
C ALA A 87 -15.83 0.42 -17.29
N LYS A 88 -16.73 1.23 -17.85
CA LYS A 88 -18.09 0.85 -18.23
C LYS A 88 -18.61 1.80 -19.31
N PRO A 89 -19.25 1.30 -20.37
CA PRO A 89 -19.76 2.13 -21.46
C PRO A 89 -20.61 3.30 -20.98
N GLY A 90 -20.18 4.51 -21.37
CA GLY A 90 -20.89 5.77 -21.06
C GLY A 90 -20.87 6.18 -19.57
N ALA A 91 -20.17 5.46 -18.70
CA ALA A 91 -20.07 5.80 -17.28
C ALA A 91 -18.75 6.50 -16.98
N LYS A 92 -18.81 7.52 -16.12
CA LYS A 92 -17.60 8.16 -15.60
C LYS A 92 -16.98 7.30 -14.51
N SER A 93 -15.68 7.03 -14.61
CA SER A 93 -14.88 6.33 -13.60
C SER A 93 -14.07 7.28 -12.72
N PHE A 94 -13.85 6.86 -11.48
CA PHE A 94 -12.97 7.48 -10.51
C PHE A 94 -11.97 6.43 -10.03
N VAL A 95 -10.71 6.59 -10.42
CA VAL A 95 -9.65 5.64 -10.07
C VAL A 95 -9.41 5.62 -8.56
N SER A 96 -9.26 4.42 -8.01
CA SER A 96 -9.11 4.15 -6.58
C SER A 96 -7.83 3.36 -6.26
N ASP A 97 -7.32 2.54 -7.19
CA ASP A 97 -6.01 1.89 -7.14
C ASP A 97 -5.43 1.60 -8.54
N ILE A 98 -4.12 1.34 -8.63
CA ILE A 98 -3.43 0.86 -9.83
C ILE A 98 -2.33 -0.11 -9.43
N ARG A 99 -2.22 -1.22 -10.17
CA ARG A 99 -1.09 -2.17 -10.08
C ARG A 99 -0.48 -2.36 -11.46
N VAL A 100 0.85 -2.41 -11.51
CA VAL A 100 1.60 -2.58 -12.76
C VAL A 100 2.46 -3.83 -12.59
N GLY A 101 2.24 -4.82 -13.45
CA GLY A 101 3.05 -6.04 -13.53
C GLY A 101 3.92 -6.00 -14.77
N ASP A 102 4.55 -7.12 -15.11
CA ASP A 102 5.48 -7.20 -16.23
C ASP A 102 4.78 -6.97 -17.58
N ASP A 103 3.55 -7.47 -17.74
CA ASP A 103 2.81 -7.49 -19.00
C ASP A 103 1.47 -6.74 -18.97
N VAL A 104 0.90 -6.51 -17.79
CA VAL A 104 -0.39 -5.82 -17.63
C VAL A 104 -0.35 -4.65 -16.66
N ILE A 105 -1.25 -3.71 -16.88
CA ILE A 105 -1.64 -2.66 -15.93
C ILE A 105 -3.06 -2.96 -15.51
N VAL A 106 -3.34 -2.99 -14.21
CA VAL A 106 -4.69 -3.23 -13.69
C VAL A 106 -5.12 -2.04 -12.84
N ILE A 107 -6.24 -1.44 -13.23
CA ILE A 107 -6.79 -0.21 -12.66
C ILE A 107 -8.06 -0.59 -11.92
N ALA A 108 -8.15 -0.19 -10.65
CA ALA A 108 -9.36 -0.30 -9.86
C ALA A 108 -10.08 1.05 -9.84
N ALA A 109 -11.40 1.05 -10.02
CA ALA A 109 -12.20 2.26 -10.07
C ALA A 109 -13.59 2.10 -9.45
N ASP A 110 -14.20 3.24 -9.15
CA ASP A 110 -15.60 3.39 -8.76
C ASP A 110 -16.33 4.27 -9.79
N PHE A 111 -17.66 4.17 -9.86
CA PHE A 111 -18.50 5.03 -10.70
C PHE A 111 -19.01 6.27 -9.94
N GLN A 112 -18.68 6.39 -8.66
CA GLN A 112 -19.00 7.52 -7.80
C GLN A 112 -17.76 8.17 -7.18
N LYS A 113 -17.87 9.46 -6.87
CA LYS A 113 -16.81 10.20 -6.16
C LYS A 113 -16.80 9.82 -4.69
N VAL A 114 -15.90 8.93 -4.30
CA VAL A 114 -15.72 8.54 -2.90
C VAL A 114 -14.50 9.24 -2.29
N ARG A 115 -14.71 10.03 -1.23
CA ARG A 115 -13.65 10.84 -0.56
C ARG A 115 -13.45 10.53 0.92
N ALA A 116 -14.24 9.61 1.47
CA ALA A 116 -14.22 9.27 2.90
C ALA A 116 -14.12 7.76 3.07
N ILE A 117 -13.28 7.30 4.01
CA ILE A 117 -13.08 5.87 4.26
C ILE A 117 -14.40 5.20 4.61
N GLU A 118 -15.22 5.86 5.45
CA GLU A 118 -16.54 5.37 5.86
C GLU A 118 -17.46 5.03 4.68
N LYS A 119 -17.25 5.72 3.55
CA LYS A 119 -18.05 5.60 2.32
C LYS A 119 -17.40 4.70 1.27
N GLY A 120 -16.35 3.97 1.62
CA GLY A 120 -15.67 3.03 0.72
C GLY A 120 -14.51 3.63 -0.07
N LEU A 121 -13.73 4.54 0.49
CA LEU A 121 -12.55 5.13 -0.20
C LEU A 121 -11.52 4.08 -0.67
N TRP A 122 -11.53 2.90 -0.05
CA TRP A 122 -10.66 1.77 -0.38
C TRP A 122 -11.39 0.66 -1.14
N ASP A 123 -12.60 0.94 -1.61
CA ASP A 123 -13.42 0.01 -2.36
C ASP A 123 -13.45 0.42 -3.83
N SER A 124 -13.67 -0.57 -4.69
CA SER A 124 -13.81 -0.42 -6.13
C SER A 124 -14.99 -1.24 -6.62
N LYS A 125 -15.66 -0.76 -7.67
CA LYS A 125 -16.77 -1.46 -8.32
C LYS A 125 -16.35 -2.13 -9.61
N VAL A 126 -15.17 -1.81 -10.13
CA VAL A 126 -14.67 -2.37 -11.39
C VAL A 126 -13.15 -2.46 -11.39
N LEU A 127 -12.63 -3.53 -12.00
CA LEU A 127 -11.24 -3.68 -12.39
C LEU A 127 -11.14 -3.61 -13.91
N VAL A 128 -10.12 -2.92 -14.43
CA VAL A 128 -9.83 -2.81 -15.86
C VAL A 128 -8.38 -3.20 -16.08
N ALA A 129 -8.12 -4.12 -17.01
CA ALA A 129 -6.76 -4.48 -17.39
C ALA A 129 -6.39 -3.97 -18.77
N LEU A 130 -5.17 -3.44 -18.87
CA LEU A 130 -4.56 -2.97 -20.10
C LEU A 130 -3.28 -3.77 -20.35
N GLU A 131 -2.96 -4.04 -21.61
CA GLU A 131 -1.65 -4.52 -22.00
C GLU A 131 -0.61 -3.41 -21.75
N ARG A 132 0.43 -3.69 -20.97
CA ARG A 132 1.40 -2.67 -20.51
C ARG A 132 2.17 -2.03 -21.67
N GLN A 133 2.45 -2.79 -22.72
CA GLN A 133 3.26 -2.34 -23.86
C GLN A 133 2.48 -1.37 -24.76
N THR A 134 1.22 -1.71 -25.09
CA THR A 134 0.42 -1.02 -26.11
C THR A 134 -0.68 -0.14 -25.53
N GLY A 135 -1.11 -0.40 -24.30
CA GLY A 135 -2.28 0.22 -23.68
C GLY A 135 -3.61 -0.36 -24.13
N LYS A 136 -3.61 -1.42 -24.95
CA LYS A 136 -4.85 -2.07 -25.39
C LYS A 136 -5.62 -2.57 -24.17
N GLN A 137 -6.87 -2.15 -24.02
CA GLN A 137 -7.77 -2.72 -23.01
C GLN A 137 -8.00 -4.19 -23.31
N LEU A 138 -7.70 -5.03 -22.32
CA LEU A 138 -7.82 -6.48 -22.40
C LEU A 138 -9.20 -6.92 -21.90
N TRP A 139 -9.60 -6.41 -20.75
CA TRP A 139 -10.89 -6.73 -20.12
C TRP A 139 -11.29 -5.67 -19.09
N ALA A 140 -12.58 -5.64 -18.77
CA ALA A 140 -13.13 -4.94 -17.61
C ALA A 140 -14.06 -5.90 -16.86
N ARG A 141 -14.02 -5.87 -15.53
CA ARG A 141 -14.81 -6.76 -14.66
C ARG A 141 -15.44 -5.97 -13.54
N GLU A 142 -16.77 -5.95 -13.53
CA GLU A 142 -17.55 -5.38 -12.42
C GLU A 142 -17.56 -6.34 -11.22
N ALA A 143 -17.55 -5.77 -10.01
CA ALA A 143 -17.71 -6.51 -8.78
C ALA A 143 -19.19 -6.91 -8.59
N GLN A 144 -19.43 -8.04 -7.92
CA GLN A 144 -20.75 -8.40 -7.42
C GLN A 144 -21.11 -7.54 -6.21
N GLU A 145 -20.16 -7.37 -5.27
CA GLU A 145 -20.32 -6.54 -4.09
C GLU A 145 -19.37 -5.35 -4.16
N ARG A 146 -18.07 -5.59 -4.01
CA ARG A 146 -16.97 -4.63 -4.19
C ARG A 146 -15.63 -5.37 -4.21
N PHE A 147 -14.67 -4.82 -4.93
CA PHE A 147 -13.27 -5.17 -4.74
C PHE A 147 -12.65 -4.28 -3.66
N ASN A 148 -12.09 -4.87 -2.62
CA ASN A 148 -11.32 -4.13 -1.62
C ASN A 148 -9.88 -3.92 -2.14
N ASN A 149 -9.39 -2.69 -2.15
CA ASN A 149 -8.09 -2.34 -2.70
C ASN A 149 -6.91 -2.90 -1.88
N ASN A 150 -7.12 -3.26 -0.61
CA ASN A 150 -6.13 -4.00 0.20
C ASN A 150 -6.18 -5.50 -0.07
N ALA A 151 -7.27 -5.99 -0.66
CA ALA A 151 -7.47 -7.36 -1.11
C ALA A 151 -7.26 -7.46 -2.62
N PHE A 152 -6.21 -6.82 -3.12
CA PHE A 152 -5.87 -6.74 -4.54
C PHE A 152 -4.36 -6.90 -4.71
N ALA A 153 -3.95 -7.91 -5.45
CA ALA A 153 -2.55 -8.23 -5.75
C ALA A 153 -2.38 -8.69 -7.20
N LEU A 154 -1.15 -8.61 -7.71
CA LEU A 154 -0.78 -8.98 -9.06
C LEU A 154 0.54 -9.78 -9.02
N GLY A 155 0.60 -10.91 -9.72
CA GLY A 155 1.81 -11.74 -9.79
C GLY A 155 1.54 -13.11 -10.43
N ALA A 156 2.59 -13.79 -10.89
CA ALA A 156 2.50 -15.08 -11.61
C ALA A 156 1.53 -15.09 -12.81
N GLY A 157 1.39 -13.96 -13.51
CA GLY A 157 0.42 -13.82 -14.60
C GLY A 157 -1.05 -13.84 -14.14
N LEU A 158 -1.29 -13.54 -12.86
CA LEU A 158 -2.62 -13.55 -12.24
C LEU A 158 -2.93 -12.22 -11.56
N VAL A 159 -4.20 -11.85 -11.61
CA VAL A 159 -4.81 -10.83 -10.76
C VAL A 159 -5.54 -11.53 -9.63
N PHE A 160 -5.14 -11.25 -8.40
CA PHE A 160 -5.83 -11.73 -7.21
C PHE A 160 -6.71 -10.63 -6.64
N CYS A 161 -7.97 -10.93 -6.39
CA CYS A 161 -8.89 -9.98 -5.76
C CYS A 161 -9.87 -10.67 -4.80
N ALA A 162 -10.37 -9.93 -3.80
CA ALA A 162 -11.50 -10.35 -2.99
C ALA A 162 -12.74 -9.52 -3.35
N ASP A 163 -13.84 -10.21 -3.66
CA ASP A 163 -15.17 -9.62 -3.82
C ASP A 163 -16.00 -9.94 -2.57
N SER A 164 -16.36 -8.91 -1.80
CA SER A 164 -17.00 -9.10 -0.50
C SER A 164 -17.86 -7.90 -0.08
N PRO A 165 -18.89 -8.09 0.76
CA PRO A 165 -19.71 -6.99 1.23
C PRO A 165 -18.90 -5.84 1.84
N ALA A 166 -19.31 -4.59 1.59
CA ALA A 166 -18.66 -3.42 2.15
C ALA A 166 -19.09 -3.21 3.60
N ALA A 167 -18.16 -2.85 4.48
CA ALA A 167 -18.53 -2.61 5.88
C ALA A 167 -19.42 -1.39 6.10
N GLY A 168 -19.50 -0.48 5.12
CA GLY A 168 -20.36 0.72 5.20
C GLY A 168 -21.80 0.51 4.83
N GLU A 169 -22.11 -0.56 4.11
CA GLU A 169 -23.49 -0.98 3.86
C GLU A 169 -24.19 -1.38 5.17
N GLY A 170 -23.40 -1.70 6.20
CA GLY A 170 -23.91 -2.02 7.53
C GLY A 170 -24.38 -0.84 8.38
N ALA A 171 -23.93 0.41 8.21
CA ALA A 171 -24.26 1.48 9.18
C ALA A 171 -25.77 1.80 9.27
N ALA A 172 -26.51 1.65 8.17
CA ALA A 172 -27.97 1.76 8.14
C ALA A 172 -28.67 0.48 8.64
N ALA A 173 -28.11 -0.70 8.40
CA ALA A 173 -28.61 -2.00 8.85
C ALA A 173 -28.33 -2.27 10.36
N VAL A 174 -27.24 -1.72 10.93
CA VAL A 174 -26.93 -1.70 12.37
C VAL A 174 -28.09 -1.09 13.15
N ARG A 175 -28.66 0.02 12.65
CA ARG A 175 -29.79 0.70 13.29
C ARG A 175 -31.08 -0.11 13.27
N LYS A 176 -31.19 -1.11 12.40
CA LYS A 176 -32.36 -1.98 12.25
C LYS A 176 -32.18 -3.38 12.88
N GLY A 177 -30.97 -3.72 13.33
CA GLY A 177 -30.67 -5.04 13.92
C GLY A 177 -30.57 -6.19 12.90
N GLU A 178 -30.38 -5.88 11.62
CA GLU A 178 -30.52 -6.82 10.50
C GLU A 178 -29.17 -7.32 9.94
N LEU A 179 -28.06 -7.03 10.61
CA LEU A 179 -26.75 -7.42 10.10
C LEU A 179 -26.50 -8.93 10.25
N PRO A 180 -25.98 -9.59 9.21
CA PRO A 180 -25.57 -10.98 9.33
C PRO A 180 -24.38 -11.08 10.30
N LYS A 181 -24.31 -12.17 11.07
CA LYS A 181 -23.17 -12.43 11.97
C LYS A 181 -21.87 -12.66 11.22
N GLU A 182 -21.96 -13.27 10.04
CA GLU A 182 -20.85 -13.63 9.18
C GLU A 182 -21.19 -13.24 7.74
N ALA A 183 -20.16 -12.99 6.92
CA ALA A 183 -20.34 -12.84 5.48
C ALA A 183 -19.27 -13.58 4.69
N PRO A 184 -19.64 -14.09 3.51
CA PRO A 184 -18.69 -14.67 2.59
C PRO A 184 -17.80 -13.59 1.97
N SER A 185 -16.60 -13.99 1.56
CA SER A 185 -15.68 -13.19 0.75
C SER A 185 -15.12 -14.12 -0.32
N ALA A 186 -15.41 -13.80 -1.58
CA ALA A 186 -14.98 -14.57 -2.74
C ALA A 186 -13.56 -14.13 -3.11
N ILE A 187 -12.58 -14.98 -2.80
CA ILE A 187 -11.19 -14.79 -3.18
C ILE A 187 -11.01 -15.42 -4.57
N MET A 188 -10.54 -14.62 -5.53
CA MET A 188 -10.44 -15.03 -6.92
C MET A 188 -9.01 -14.85 -7.43
N ALA A 189 -8.58 -15.78 -8.27
CA ALA A 189 -7.46 -15.58 -9.18
C ALA A 189 -7.97 -15.51 -10.61
N LEU A 190 -7.68 -14.41 -11.27
CA LEU A 190 -8.03 -14.16 -12.65
C LEU A 190 -6.77 -14.26 -13.50
N ASP A 191 -6.88 -14.83 -14.69
CA ASP A 191 -5.83 -14.67 -15.69
C ASP A 191 -5.61 -13.18 -15.95
N ALA A 192 -4.37 -12.71 -15.81
CA ALA A 192 -4.08 -11.29 -15.92
C ALA A 192 -4.44 -10.71 -17.29
N ARG A 193 -4.34 -11.52 -18.36
CA ARG A 193 -4.56 -11.07 -19.73
C ARG A 193 -5.98 -11.29 -20.22
N THR A 194 -6.67 -12.35 -19.80
CA THR A 194 -8.03 -12.63 -20.28
C THR A 194 -9.12 -12.19 -19.30
N GLY A 195 -8.81 -12.05 -18.01
CA GLY A 195 -9.78 -11.73 -16.96
C GLY A 195 -10.65 -12.93 -16.55
N GLU A 196 -10.41 -14.09 -17.18
CA GLU A 196 -11.09 -15.35 -16.86
C GLU A 196 -10.68 -15.82 -15.46
N THR A 197 -11.67 -16.27 -14.70
CA THR A 197 -11.45 -16.85 -13.38
C THR A 197 -10.74 -18.20 -13.54
N LYS A 198 -9.50 -18.32 -13.02
CA LYS A 198 -8.81 -19.62 -12.96
C LYS A 198 -9.31 -20.44 -11.78
N TRP A 199 -9.51 -19.79 -10.65
CA TRP A 199 -10.11 -20.41 -9.48
C TRP A 199 -10.77 -19.35 -8.58
N THR A 200 -11.73 -19.82 -7.79
CA THR A 200 -12.38 -19.05 -6.72
C THR A 200 -12.38 -19.90 -5.46
N ALA A 201 -12.08 -19.26 -4.33
CA ALA A 201 -12.27 -19.82 -2.99
C ALA A 201 -13.17 -18.89 -2.18
N THR A 202 -14.08 -19.44 -1.40
CA THR A 202 -14.95 -18.65 -0.52
C THR A 202 -14.47 -18.79 0.92
N THR A 203 -14.26 -17.66 1.58
CA THR A 203 -14.02 -17.62 3.02
C THR A 203 -15.21 -17.00 3.72
N THR A 204 -15.61 -17.53 4.87
CA THR A 204 -16.70 -16.98 5.69
C THR A 204 -16.12 -16.53 7.01
N ASN A 205 -16.31 -15.26 7.34
CA ASN A 205 -15.76 -14.62 8.51
C ASN A 205 -16.81 -13.71 9.14
N ALA A 206 -16.62 -13.32 10.40
CA ALA A 206 -17.48 -12.35 11.07
C ALA A 206 -17.73 -11.12 10.19
N TYR A 207 -19.00 -10.72 10.05
CA TYR A 207 -19.36 -9.55 9.26
C TYR A 207 -18.72 -8.31 9.87
N ARG A 208 -18.09 -7.52 9.01
CA ARG A 208 -17.34 -6.36 9.42
C ARG A 208 -18.27 -5.15 9.52
N THR A 209 -18.22 -4.44 10.64
CA THR A 209 -18.90 -3.15 10.83
C THR A 209 -17.91 -2.04 11.21
N TYR A 210 -18.35 -0.79 11.10
CA TYR A 210 -17.67 0.33 11.76
C TYR A 210 -17.97 0.27 13.27
N ASN A 211 -16.93 0.04 14.09
CA ASN A 211 -17.06 0.09 15.55
C ASN A 211 -17.00 1.54 16.07
N ALA A 212 -17.21 1.72 17.38
CA ALA A 212 -17.17 3.03 18.05
C ALA A 212 -15.85 3.79 17.84
N ASP A 213 -14.74 3.07 17.61
CA ASP A 213 -13.41 3.64 17.29
C ASP A 213 -13.30 4.18 15.85
N GLY A 214 -14.39 4.14 15.07
CA GLY A 214 -14.47 4.62 13.70
C GLY A 214 -13.62 3.81 12.73
N TRP A 215 -13.28 4.43 11.60
CA TRP A 215 -12.56 3.78 10.51
C TRP A 215 -11.12 3.34 10.87
N LEU A 216 -10.54 3.82 11.98
CA LEU A 216 -9.18 3.42 12.40
C LEU A 216 -9.06 1.91 12.63
N SER A 217 -10.17 1.28 13.01
CA SER A 217 -10.29 -0.18 13.17
C SER A 217 -10.30 -0.96 11.85
N LEU A 218 -10.35 -0.30 10.67
CA LEU A 218 -10.36 -1.00 9.38
C LEU A 218 -9.04 -1.66 9.01
N ARG A 219 -7.94 -0.93 9.17
CA ARG A 219 -6.62 -1.28 8.63
C ARG A 219 -6.08 -2.47 9.42
N GLY A 220 -6.53 -3.67 9.06
CA GLY A 220 -6.29 -4.88 9.83
C GLY A 220 -7.46 -5.87 9.83
N ASN A 221 -8.68 -5.36 9.76
CA ASN A 221 -9.88 -6.17 10.02
C ASN A 221 -10.75 -6.42 8.78
N ASP A 222 -10.57 -5.64 7.72
CA ASP A 222 -11.18 -5.95 6.42
C ASP A 222 -10.33 -6.94 5.61
N ASP A 223 -10.92 -7.45 4.51
CA ASP A 223 -10.24 -8.33 3.57
C ASP A 223 -8.92 -7.73 3.09
N TRP A 224 -7.91 -8.59 2.99
CA TRP A 224 -6.63 -8.27 2.39
C TRP A 224 -6.00 -9.47 1.72
N LEU A 225 -5.12 -9.19 0.76
CA LEU A 225 -4.37 -10.17 0.01
C LEU A 225 -2.90 -9.77 -0.05
N ALA A 226 -2.01 -10.76 0.06
CA ALA A 226 -0.58 -10.60 -0.17
C ALA A 226 -0.05 -11.81 -0.93
N TYR A 227 0.55 -11.57 -2.10
CA TYR A 227 1.14 -12.63 -2.91
C TYR A 227 2.65 -12.73 -2.66
N SER A 228 3.12 -13.93 -2.33
CA SER A 228 4.55 -14.26 -2.22
C SER A 228 5.02 -14.97 -3.48
N ALA A 229 5.78 -14.26 -4.31
CA ALA A 229 6.36 -14.82 -5.53
C ALA A 229 7.32 -15.98 -5.26
N GLU A 230 8.12 -15.86 -4.19
CA GLU A 230 9.13 -16.85 -3.83
C GLU A 230 8.53 -18.18 -3.37
N THR A 231 7.41 -18.13 -2.64
CA THR A 231 6.75 -19.35 -2.17
C THR A 231 5.64 -19.83 -3.09
N GLY A 232 5.19 -19.00 -4.03
CA GLY A 232 4.03 -19.28 -4.89
C GLY A 232 2.71 -19.29 -4.12
N LEU A 233 2.64 -18.63 -2.96
CA LEU A 233 1.45 -18.64 -2.10
C LEU A 233 0.75 -17.28 -2.11
N LEU A 234 -0.58 -17.32 -2.19
CA LEU A 234 -1.44 -16.17 -1.91
C LEU A 234 -1.91 -16.25 -0.46
N LEU A 235 -1.55 -15.25 0.34
CA LEU A 235 -2.12 -15.06 1.66
C LEU A 235 -3.37 -14.20 1.55
N ALA A 236 -4.44 -14.63 2.19
CA ALA A 236 -5.67 -13.89 2.35
C ALA A 236 -6.03 -13.80 3.82
N GLY A 237 -6.60 -12.66 4.24
CA GLY A 237 -7.08 -12.57 5.62
C GLY A 237 -8.15 -11.52 5.84
N LYS A 238 -8.83 -11.70 6.97
CA LYS A 238 -9.87 -10.80 7.49
C LYS A 238 -9.92 -10.97 9.01
N ASN A 239 -9.97 -9.87 9.76
CA ASN A 239 -9.73 -9.88 11.21
C ASN A 239 -8.41 -10.60 11.54
N ASP A 240 -8.46 -11.63 12.40
CA ASP A 240 -7.32 -12.47 12.73
C ASP A 240 -7.28 -13.79 11.94
N GLN A 241 -8.23 -14.01 11.03
CA GLN A 241 -8.25 -15.20 10.19
C GLN A 241 -7.31 -14.99 9.00
N VAL A 242 -6.32 -15.86 8.88
CA VAL A 242 -5.37 -15.86 7.77
C VAL A 242 -5.36 -17.23 7.12
N ARG A 243 -5.48 -17.26 5.80
CA ARG A 243 -5.37 -18.44 4.95
C ARG A 243 -4.28 -18.25 3.93
N ALA A 244 -3.61 -19.35 3.57
CA ALA A 244 -2.74 -19.41 2.42
C ALA A 244 -3.32 -20.37 1.38
N PHE A 245 -3.25 -19.95 0.13
CA PHE A 245 -3.63 -20.75 -1.03
C PHE A 245 -2.41 -20.92 -1.91
N ASP A 246 -2.29 -22.10 -2.54
CA ASP A 246 -1.46 -22.22 -3.74
C ASP A 246 -1.98 -21.23 -4.79
N ALA A 247 -1.12 -20.31 -5.23
CA ALA A 247 -1.56 -19.18 -6.03
C ALA A 247 -2.10 -19.60 -7.42
N MET A 248 -1.62 -20.71 -7.96
CA MET A 248 -1.99 -21.18 -9.30
C MET A 248 -3.27 -22.00 -9.30
N THR A 249 -3.49 -22.80 -8.25
CA THR A 249 -4.57 -23.79 -8.20
C THR A 249 -5.70 -23.42 -7.24
N GLY A 250 -5.48 -22.49 -6.32
CA GLY A 250 -6.45 -22.11 -5.29
C GLY A 250 -6.61 -23.16 -4.18
N LYS A 251 -5.78 -24.21 -4.17
CA LYS A 251 -5.81 -25.23 -3.14
C LYS A 251 -5.39 -24.63 -1.80
N ASP A 252 -6.17 -24.89 -0.76
CA ASP A 252 -5.82 -24.51 0.63
C ASP A 252 -4.46 -25.14 1.00
N ALA A 253 -3.51 -24.28 1.38
CA ALA A 253 -2.23 -24.70 1.95
C ALA A 253 -2.32 -24.78 3.48
N TRP A 254 -2.86 -23.74 4.12
CA TRP A 254 -3.10 -23.71 5.58
C TRP A 254 -4.07 -22.60 5.97
N GLN A 255 -4.65 -22.73 7.18
CA GLN A 255 -5.42 -21.69 7.85
C GLN A 255 -4.98 -21.55 9.31
N LYS A 256 -4.81 -20.32 9.79
CA LYS A 256 -4.45 -20.02 11.18
C LYS A 256 -5.12 -18.73 11.68
N ARG A 257 -5.23 -18.60 13.00
CA ARG A 257 -5.52 -17.32 13.66
C ARG A 257 -4.23 -16.58 13.91
N ILE A 258 -3.98 -15.53 13.15
CA ILE A 258 -2.80 -14.67 13.28
C ILE A 258 -3.27 -13.25 13.53
N GLY A 259 -3.16 -12.82 14.78
CA GLY A 259 -3.42 -11.45 15.19
C GLY A 259 -2.34 -10.49 14.69
N GLY A 260 -2.44 -9.23 15.10
CA GLY A 260 -1.46 -8.19 14.81
C GLY A 260 -1.81 -7.33 13.59
N GLY A 261 -2.59 -7.83 12.63
CA GLY A 261 -3.15 -7.06 11.52
C GLY A 261 -2.22 -6.87 10.32
N GLN A 262 -2.74 -6.21 9.28
CA GLN A 262 -2.15 -5.96 7.96
C GLN A 262 -1.72 -4.48 7.78
N PRO A 263 -0.84 -4.13 6.80
CA PRO A 263 -0.22 -5.01 5.80
C PRO A 263 0.79 -5.98 6.39
N LEU A 264 0.94 -7.16 5.81
CA LEU A 264 2.05 -8.06 6.14
C LEU A 264 3.33 -7.60 5.43
N LEU A 265 4.47 -7.79 6.08
CA LEU A 265 5.79 -7.59 5.48
C LEU A 265 6.30 -8.96 5.00
N LEU A 266 6.07 -9.28 3.73
CA LEU A 266 6.59 -10.50 3.12
C LEU A 266 8.11 -10.38 2.94
N ARG A 267 8.85 -11.42 3.32
CA ARG A 267 10.31 -11.49 3.18
C ARG A 267 10.76 -12.94 3.07
N HIS A 268 11.28 -13.31 1.92
CA HIS A 268 11.72 -14.66 1.60
C HIS A 268 10.61 -15.70 1.87
N ASP A 269 10.90 -16.69 2.70
CA ASP A 269 9.96 -17.70 3.18
C ASP A 269 9.21 -17.31 4.47
N THR A 270 9.33 -16.04 4.90
CA THR A 270 8.70 -15.51 6.13
C THR A 270 7.83 -14.28 5.89
N PHE A 271 7.00 -13.95 6.87
CA PHE A 271 6.34 -12.66 6.93
C PHE A 271 6.30 -12.10 8.35
N ILE A 272 6.31 -10.77 8.48
CA ILE A 272 6.18 -10.08 9.76
C ILE A 272 4.81 -9.38 9.81
N ASN A 273 4.04 -9.61 10.87
CA ASN A 273 2.77 -8.92 11.08
C ASN A 273 2.97 -7.53 11.72
N GLN A 274 1.89 -6.77 11.84
CA GLN A 274 1.96 -5.42 12.43
C GLN A 274 2.11 -5.39 13.96
N ALA A 275 2.19 -6.56 14.61
CA ALA A 275 2.62 -6.73 16.01
C ALA A 275 4.11 -7.09 16.15
N GLY A 276 4.84 -7.24 15.03
CA GLY A 276 6.27 -7.52 15.01
C GLY A 276 6.64 -8.99 15.16
N HIS A 277 5.67 -9.91 15.07
CA HIS A 277 5.93 -11.35 15.10
C HIS A 277 6.22 -11.88 13.69
N THR A 278 7.22 -12.77 13.59
CA THR A 278 7.65 -13.41 12.34
C THR A 278 7.05 -14.80 12.22
N TYR A 279 6.49 -15.10 11.06
CA TYR A 279 5.85 -16.37 10.74
C TYR A 279 6.43 -16.95 9.45
N ASN A 280 6.40 -18.27 9.31
CA ASN A 280 6.75 -18.94 8.07
C ASN A 280 5.57 -18.85 7.09
N VAL A 281 5.82 -18.43 5.84
CA VAL A 281 4.79 -18.26 4.80
C VAL A 281 4.18 -19.60 4.38
N ARG A 282 4.97 -20.68 4.39
CA ARG A 282 4.52 -22.01 3.92
C ARG A 282 3.68 -22.77 4.94
N THR A 283 3.82 -22.47 6.24
CA THR A 283 3.11 -23.21 7.29
C THR A 283 2.18 -22.33 8.14
N GLY A 284 2.37 -21.00 8.12
CA GLY A 284 1.70 -20.08 9.02
C GLY A 284 2.16 -20.18 10.48
N GLU A 285 3.25 -20.93 10.74
CA GLU A 285 3.78 -21.13 12.08
C GLU A 285 4.66 -19.96 12.53
N LEU A 286 4.58 -19.65 13.81
CA LEU A 286 5.39 -18.62 14.44
C LEU A 286 6.86 -19.06 14.48
N VAL A 287 7.74 -18.32 13.81
CA VAL A 287 9.19 -18.62 13.78
C VAL A 287 9.85 -18.20 15.09
N SER A 288 9.43 -17.06 15.65
CA SER A 288 9.90 -16.59 16.94
C SER A 288 8.79 -15.85 17.68
N GLY A 289 8.58 -16.18 18.95
CA GLY A 289 7.60 -15.51 19.81
C GLY A 289 8.02 -14.15 20.35
N SER A 290 9.23 -13.69 20.06
CA SER A 290 9.67 -12.35 20.46
C SER A 290 9.37 -11.36 19.34
N ALA A 291 8.60 -10.31 19.65
CA ALA A 291 8.30 -9.26 18.70
C ALA A 291 9.56 -8.46 18.34
N LEU A 292 9.75 -8.19 17.05
CA LEU A 292 10.83 -7.33 16.53
C LEU A 292 10.67 -5.87 16.92
N PHE A 293 9.45 -5.44 17.19
CA PHE A 293 9.15 -4.07 17.60
C PHE A 293 7.89 -4.01 18.44
N VAL A 294 7.78 -2.92 19.20
CA VAL A 294 6.52 -2.46 19.79
C VAL A 294 6.08 -1.22 19.02
N ARG A 295 4.79 -1.18 18.68
CA ARG A 295 4.17 -0.03 18.01
C ARG A 295 3.62 0.93 19.05
N GLY A 296 4.25 2.09 19.18
CA GLY A 296 3.81 3.18 20.06
C GLY A 296 3.20 4.37 19.31
N GLY A 297 2.75 4.17 18.07
CA GLY A 297 2.26 5.22 17.19
C GLY A 297 1.21 4.74 16.19
N CYS A 298 0.67 5.68 15.41
CA CYS A 298 -0.44 5.42 14.49
C CYS A 298 -0.05 4.86 13.12
N ASN A 299 1.24 4.81 12.77
CA ASN A 299 1.67 4.25 11.48
C ASN A 299 1.75 2.72 11.52
N TYR A 300 1.65 2.08 10.35
CA TYR A 300 1.99 0.67 10.20
C TYR A 300 3.49 0.52 9.92
N ALA A 301 4.09 -0.58 10.33
CA ALA A 301 5.45 -0.93 9.98
C ALA A 301 5.58 -1.15 8.46
N VAL A 302 6.67 -0.63 7.89
CA VAL A 302 7.13 -0.92 6.53
C VAL A 302 8.58 -1.40 6.62
N ALA A 303 9.06 -2.19 5.68
CA ALA A 303 10.42 -2.71 5.73
C ALA A 303 11.02 -2.83 4.33
N GLY A 304 12.35 -2.84 4.29
CA GLY A 304 13.14 -3.37 3.18
C GLY A 304 13.83 -4.67 3.60
N GLU A 305 14.90 -5.02 2.90
CA GLU A 305 15.63 -6.28 3.12
C GLU A 305 16.26 -6.37 4.52
N HIS A 306 16.86 -5.28 4.99
CA HIS A 306 17.67 -5.25 6.22
C HIS A 306 17.07 -4.40 7.35
N LEU A 307 16.17 -3.48 7.02
CA LEU A 307 15.62 -2.50 7.95
C LEU A 307 14.10 -2.52 7.94
N LEU A 308 13.53 -2.50 9.15
CA LEU A 308 12.11 -2.25 9.38
C LEU A 308 11.94 -0.87 9.98
N PHE A 309 10.95 -0.12 9.50
CA PHE A 309 10.62 1.23 9.95
C PHE A 309 9.26 1.21 10.65
N VAL A 310 9.17 1.85 11.80
CA VAL A 310 7.94 1.94 12.59
C VAL A 310 7.93 3.22 13.41
N ARG A 311 6.76 3.66 13.86
CA ARG A 311 6.65 4.72 14.86
C ARG A 311 6.45 4.11 16.24
N ASP A 312 7.39 4.40 17.12
CA ASP A 312 7.24 4.22 18.56
C ASP A 312 7.60 5.54 19.25
N ARG A 313 6.56 6.30 19.61
CA ARG A 313 6.62 7.70 20.09
C ARG A 313 7.16 8.66 19.01
N CYS A 314 8.40 8.45 18.56
CA CYS A 314 9.06 9.09 17.41
C CYS A 314 9.33 8.08 16.29
N VAL A 315 10.03 8.52 15.24
CA VAL A 315 10.50 7.61 14.18
C VAL A 315 11.49 6.60 14.74
N SER A 316 11.33 5.33 14.40
CA SER A 316 12.21 4.24 14.78
C SER A 316 12.51 3.33 13.60
N TYR A 317 13.68 2.70 13.65
CA TYR A 317 14.02 1.60 12.76
C TYR A 317 14.56 0.41 13.56
N VAL A 318 14.38 -0.78 13.01
CA VAL A 318 14.86 -2.05 13.56
C VAL A 318 15.74 -2.70 12.50
N GLU A 319 16.96 -3.05 12.89
CA GLU A 319 17.83 -3.92 12.11
C GLU A 319 17.27 -5.34 12.17
N LEU A 320 16.95 -5.93 11.02
CA LEU A 320 16.25 -7.23 11.00
C LEU A 320 17.16 -8.38 11.46
N ASP A 321 18.46 -8.32 11.14
CA ASP A 321 19.42 -9.38 11.49
C ASP A 321 19.81 -9.33 12.97
N SER A 322 20.18 -8.14 13.47
CA SER A 322 20.60 -7.96 14.87
C SER A 322 19.42 -7.79 15.84
N ARG A 323 18.22 -7.46 15.31
CA ARG A 323 16.99 -7.12 16.05
C ARG A 323 17.15 -5.86 16.91
N ALA A 324 18.22 -5.09 16.69
CA ALA A 324 18.46 -3.84 17.40
C ALA A 324 17.47 -2.77 16.94
N LYS A 325 16.86 -2.08 17.90
CA LYS A 325 15.94 -0.96 17.67
C LYS A 325 16.62 0.36 17.95
N HIS A 326 16.43 1.31 17.03
CA HIS A 326 17.02 2.63 17.08
C HIS A 326 15.94 3.71 16.92
N TYR A 327 16.19 4.87 17.51
CA TYR A 327 15.30 6.01 17.47
C TYR A 327 15.93 7.17 16.72
N LEU A 328 15.22 7.69 15.73
CA LEU A 328 15.51 8.98 15.12
C LEU A 328 14.74 10.04 15.90
N ARG A 329 15.36 10.52 16.98
CA ARG A 329 14.76 11.47 17.93
C ARG A 329 14.41 12.79 17.22
N ASN A 330 13.39 13.48 17.73
CA ASN A 330 12.90 14.78 17.23
C ASN A 330 12.28 14.74 15.82
N ILE A 331 12.04 13.56 15.24
CA ILE A 331 11.41 13.40 13.93
C ILE A 331 10.07 12.68 14.08
N ARG A 332 9.09 13.13 13.30
CA ARG A 332 7.74 12.55 13.25
C ARG A 332 7.44 12.04 11.84
N SER A 333 7.13 10.75 11.73
CA SER A 333 6.54 10.17 10.51
C SER A 333 5.06 10.55 10.38
N GLY A 334 4.53 10.41 9.16
CA GLY A 334 3.09 10.51 8.90
C GLY A 334 2.27 9.42 9.61
N CYS A 335 0.94 9.56 9.54
CA CYS A 335 0.00 8.54 10.04
C CYS A 335 0.03 7.25 9.21
N SER A 336 0.40 7.36 7.93
CA SER A 336 0.93 6.22 7.18
C SER A 336 2.45 6.31 7.21
N ASN A 337 3.13 5.17 7.29
CA ASN A 337 4.59 5.20 7.37
C ASN A 337 5.15 5.67 6.04
N SER A 338 6.12 6.56 6.15
CA SER A 338 6.57 7.44 5.08
C SER A 338 8.10 7.49 5.00
N LEU A 339 8.77 6.66 5.81
CA LEU A 339 10.16 6.34 5.62
C LEU A 339 10.28 5.42 4.40
N VAL A 340 11.15 5.79 3.47
CA VAL A 340 11.37 5.04 2.23
C VAL A 340 12.85 4.75 2.09
N ALA A 341 13.24 3.50 2.35
CA ALA A 341 14.57 2.99 2.04
C ALA A 341 14.61 2.57 0.57
N ALA A 342 15.27 3.39 -0.27
CA ALA A 342 15.36 3.16 -1.70
C ALA A 342 16.48 4.00 -2.32
N GLY A 343 17.08 3.50 -3.39
CA GLY A 343 18.18 4.20 -4.08
C GLY A 343 19.42 4.39 -3.20
N GLY A 344 19.72 3.43 -2.32
CA GLY A 344 20.85 3.51 -1.38
C GLY A 344 20.66 4.53 -0.25
N LEU A 345 19.50 5.19 -0.16
CA LEU A 345 19.19 6.18 0.86
C LEU A 345 18.00 5.75 1.72
N LEU A 346 18.00 6.16 2.98
CA LEU A 346 16.81 6.24 3.81
C LEU A 346 16.23 7.66 3.72
N ASN A 347 15.15 7.81 2.97
CA ASN A 347 14.44 9.07 2.82
C ASN A 347 13.49 9.27 4.01
N ALA A 348 13.68 10.35 4.76
CA ALA A 348 12.91 10.67 5.96
C ALA A 348 12.17 12.01 5.82
N PRO A 349 11.01 12.03 5.13
CA PRO A 349 10.16 13.22 5.14
C PRO A 349 9.63 13.48 6.56
N CYS A 350 9.76 14.71 7.07
CA CYS A 350 9.16 15.06 8.37
C CYS A 350 7.72 15.54 8.20
N PHE A 351 6.90 15.16 9.18
CA PHE A 351 5.48 15.50 9.28
C PHE A 351 5.19 16.23 10.61
N SER A 352 6.21 16.85 11.21
CA SER A 352 6.09 17.53 12.51
C SER A 352 5.33 18.85 12.43
N VAL A 353 5.11 19.43 11.25
CA VAL A 353 4.49 20.76 11.09
C VAL A 353 3.50 20.82 9.91
N GLN A 354 2.41 21.58 10.08
CA GLN A 354 1.52 22.05 9.00
C GLN A 354 2.13 23.24 8.22
N CYS A 355 3.41 23.55 8.45
CA CYS A 355 4.07 24.71 7.84
C CYS A 355 4.37 24.42 6.37
N ILE A 356 3.83 25.24 5.47
CA ILE A 356 4.20 25.27 4.06
C ILE A 356 5.40 26.21 3.95
N CYS A 357 6.59 25.64 3.77
CA CYS A 357 7.78 26.44 3.54
C CYS A 357 7.85 26.91 2.07
N ASN A 358 8.31 28.15 1.84
CA ASN A 358 8.58 28.65 0.50
C ASN A 358 9.89 28.10 -0.11
N TYR A 359 10.74 27.49 0.73
CA TYR A 359 12.01 26.84 0.35
C TYR A 359 11.79 25.34 0.01
N PRO A 360 12.70 24.70 -0.75
CA PRO A 360 12.58 23.29 -1.19
C PRO A 360 12.85 22.27 -0.07
N ILE A 361 12.30 22.50 1.13
CA ILE A 361 12.42 21.61 2.28
C ILE A 361 11.25 20.59 2.21
N GLN A 362 11.26 19.73 1.18
CA GLN A 362 10.20 18.75 0.94
C GLN A 362 10.47 17.39 1.63
N THR A 363 11.75 17.03 1.72
CA THR A 363 12.31 15.96 2.56
C THR A 363 13.07 16.62 3.70
N SER A 364 13.02 16.05 4.90
CA SER A 364 13.71 16.70 6.03
C SER A 364 15.19 16.38 6.06
N PHE A 365 15.54 15.16 5.70
CA PHE A 365 16.90 14.75 5.33
C PHE A 365 16.80 13.36 4.68
N ALA A 366 17.89 12.94 4.06
CA ALA A 366 18.13 11.57 3.65
C ALA A 366 19.39 11.06 4.35
N MET A 367 19.48 9.77 4.62
CA MET A 367 20.66 9.15 5.22
C MET A 367 21.23 8.10 4.28
N VAL A 368 22.56 8.06 4.16
CA VAL A 368 23.31 6.97 3.52
C VAL A 368 23.92 6.10 4.62
N HIS A 369 23.99 4.80 4.38
CA HIS A 369 24.63 3.89 5.32
C HIS A 369 26.16 4.02 5.22
N LEU A 370 26.82 4.34 6.34
CA LEU A 370 28.28 4.44 6.48
C LEU A 370 28.70 3.54 7.67
N PRO A 371 29.01 2.26 7.45
CA PRO A 371 29.32 1.31 8.52
C PRO A 371 30.57 1.67 9.32
N GLU A 372 31.49 2.45 8.75
CA GLU A 372 32.71 2.94 9.37
C GLU A 372 32.50 4.06 10.40
N VAL A 373 31.32 4.69 10.41
CA VAL A 373 31.00 5.80 11.32
C VAL A 373 30.38 5.28 12.61
N GLU A 374 30.73 5.92 13.74
CA GLU A 374 30.14 5.60 15.04
C GLU A 374 28.60 5.73 15.02
N ARG A 375 27.92 4.89 15.79
CA ARG A 375 26.46 4.88 15.88
C ARG A 375 25.95 6.25 16.32
N TRP A 376 25.06 6.84 15.50
CA TRP A 376 24.39 8.11 15.81
C TRP A 376 23.45 8.03 17.01
N ALA A 377 23.04 6.82 17.39
CA ALA A 377 22.12 6.56 18.49
C ALA A 377 22.87 5.95 19.68
N GLY A 378 22.80 6.62 20.83
CA GLY A 378 23.30 6.15 22.12
C GLY A 378 22.56 6.85 23.27
N GLN A 379 22.54 6.24 24.45
CA GLN A 379 22.08 6.91 25.68
C GLN A 379 23.25 7.45 26.51
N ALA A 380 24.46 6.93 26.30
CA ALA A 380 25.67 7.47 26.88
C ALA A 380 25.97 8.85 26.26
N PRO A 381 26.24 9.88 27.07
CA PRO A 381 26.76 11.15 26.57
C PRO A 381 28.09 10.92 25.83
N VAL A 382 28.20 11.46 24.62
CA VAL A 382 29.48 11.50 23.91
C VAL A 382 30.24 12.75 24.37
N SER A 383 31.46 12.58 24.86
CA SER A 383 32.32 13.71 25.16
C SER A 383 32.80 14.33 23.85
N MET A 384 32.19 15.45 23.47
CA MET A 384 32.69 16.26 22.35
C MET A 384 33.94 16.98 22.84
N ARG A 385 35.13 16.47 22.49
CA ARG A 385 36.36 17.24 22.64
C ARG A 385 36.36 18.29 21.52
N PRO A 386 36.35 19.60 21.86
CA PRO A 386 36.36 20.66 20.86
C PRO A 386 37.59 20.59 19.94
#